data_AF-A0A8V0X8D6-F1
#
_entry.id   AF-A0A8V0X8D6-F1
#
_cell.length_a   1.000
_cell.length_b   1.000
_cell.length_c   1.000
_cell.angle_alpha   90.00
_cell.angle_beta   90.00
_cell.angle_gamma   90.00
#
_symmetry.space_group_name_H-M   'P 1'
#
loop_
_entity.id
_entity.type
_entity.pdbx_description
1 polymer ?
#
loop_
_entity_poly.entity_id
_entity_poly.type
_entity_poly.pdbx_seq_one_letter_code
_entity_poly.pdbx_strand_id
1 'polypeptide(L)'
;MERLRADAAAVEEYAEYRRIVGDDDGGKPFTPEEYEAYKRKVLPIRLQNRLYVSWRSPTGMDCKLVGPETLCFCTHRYKQHKTDYEVIPKERPICVPCRVSHCPCQSYHYVPLNGTQPIRCRCKHFADQHSAAPGFSCKSCSTCSGFHSCFTCGCGQPTYAHETVVETKEERLAQGRPVGQDVPYAAMGGLTGFSSLAEGYMRLDDSGIGTPSAELLESPVTSMDHPFLKAFQGPSSSAHTTSQIAGGSGATAPVPHGRRSEEDDMAYFEKRYQERIIPCSKSLLCEKTCGEEEMTLCSARRCGDAAEKGEGC
;
A
#
# COMPACT_ATOMS: atom_id res chain seq x y z
N MET A 1 25.74 -35.07 17.90
CA MET A 1 25.36 -33.70 18.33
C MET A 1 26.37 -32.65 17.85
N GLU A 2 27.68 -32.94 17.89
CA GLU A 2 28.74 -32.00 17.47
C GLU A 2 28.82 -31.76 15.95
N ARG A 3 28.64 -32.80 15.12
CA ARG A 3 28.52 -32.64 13.66
C ARG A 3 27.33 -31.75 13.26
N LEU A 4 26.16 -31.95 13.87
CA LEU A 4 24.97 -31.11 13.63
C LEU A 4 25.17 -29.64 14.02
N ARG A 5 26.02 -29.35 15.03
CA ARG A 5 26.38 -27.98 15.41
C ARG A 5 27.37 -27.35 14.43
N ALA A 6 28.34 -28.11 13.93
CA ALA A 6 29.25 -27.67 12.88
C ALA A 6 28.50 -27.39 11.56
N ASP A 7 27.51 -28.22 11.23
CA ASP A 7 26.66 -28.02 10.05
C ASP A 7 25.81 -26.74 10.18
N ALA A 8 25.28 -26.45 11.37
CA ALA A 8 24.53 -25.21 11.62
C ALA A 8 25.41 -23.95 11.51
N ALA A 9 26.63 -23.99 12.05
CA ALA A 9 27.57 -22.87 11.99
C ALA A 9 27.99 -22.55 10.54
N ALA A 10 28.27 -23.58 9.73
CA ALA A 10 28.63 -23.40 8.33
C ALA A 10 27.47 -22.79 7.51
N VAL A 11 26.22 -23.18 7.80
CA VAL A 11 25.03 -22.61 7.16
C VAL A 11 24.86 -21.14 7.54
N GLU A 12 25.08 -20.79 8.82
CA GLU A 12 24.99 -19.40 9.30
C GLU A 12 26.08 -18.51 8.70
N GLU A 13 27.32 -19.01 8.62
CA GLU A 13 28.44 -18.33 7.97
C GLU A 13 28.16 -18.07 6.48
N TYR A 14 27.66 -19.07 5.75
CA TYR A 14 27.28 -18.90 4.35
C TYR A 14 26.09 -17.93 4.19
N ALA A 15 25.14 -17.93 5.12
CA ALA A 15 24.02 -16.98 5.11
C ALA A 15 24.50 -15.54 5.41
N GLU A 16 25.49 -15.35 6.27
CA GLU A 16 26.13 -14.06 6.49
C GLU A 16 26.92 -13.62 5.25
N TYR A 17 27.73 -14.51 4.67
CA TYR A 17 28.43 -14.29 3.41
C TYR A 17 27.47 -13.80 2.33
N ARG A 18 26.34 -14.49 2.12
CA ARG A 18 25.36 -14.12 1.10
C ARG A 18 24.66 -12.78 1.40
N ARG A 19 24.50 -12.40 2.68
CA ARG A 19 23.95 -11.08 3.07
C ARG A 19 24.94 -9.94 2.84
N ILE A 20 26.24 -10.18 3.03
CA ILE A 20 27.29 -9.18 2.86
C ILE A 20 27.69 -9.08 1.38
N VAL A 21 27.91 -10.19 0.69
CA VAL A 21 28.37 -10.20 -0.70
C VAL A 21 27.21 -10.04 -1.69
N GLY A 22 26.00 -10.52 -1.35
CA GLY A 22 24.87 -10.46 -2.26
C GLY A 22 25.09 -11.31 -3.50
N ASP A 23 25.01 -10.69 -4.68
CA ASP A 23 25.25 -11.34 -5.98
C ASP A 23 26.57 -10.84 -6.64
N ASP A 24 27.46 -10.19 -5.87
CA ASP A 24 28.72 -9.60 -6.39
C ASP A 24 29.80 -10.62 -6.75
N ASP A 25 29.64 -11.86 -6.30
CA ASP A 25 30.58 -12.96 -6.51
C ASP A 25 30.50 -13.57 -7.92
N GLY A 26 29.55 -13.10 -8.76
CA GLY A 26 29.37 -13.57 -10.12
C GLY A 26 29.04 -15.06 -10.19
N GLY A 27 28.52 -15.64 -9.11
CA GLY A 27 28.17 -17.06 -9.01
C GLY A 27 29.31 -17.99 -8.59
N LYS A 28 30.49 -17.48 -8.23
CA LYS A 28 31.59 -18.26 -7.64
C LYS A 28 31.94 -17.72 -6.25
N PRO A 29 31.82 -18.52 -5.18
CA PRO A 29 32.09 -18.02 -3.83
C PRO A 29 33.54 -17.56 -3.70
N PHE A 30 33.74 -16.44 -3.02
CA PHE A 30 35.08 -15.92 -2.73
C PHE A 30 35.86 -16.89 -1.83
N THR A 31 37.17 -16.88 -2.00
CA THR A 31 38.09 -17.44 -1.01
C THR A 31 38.03 -16.65 0.29
N PRO A 32 38.44 -17.22 1.44
CA PRO A 32 38.45 -16.50 2.71
C PRO A 32 39.23 -15.17 2.65
N GLU A 33 40.38 -15.16 1.96
CA GLU A 33 41.21 -13.97 1.79
C GLU A 33 40.52 -12.88 0.95
N GLU A 34 39.90 -13.27 -0.17
CA GLU A 34 39.11 -12.38 -1.02
C GLU A 34 37.90 -11.80 -0.26
N TYR A 35 37.23 -12.62 0.55
CA TYR A 35 36.11 -12.18 1.37
C TYR A 35 36.52 -11.14 2.44
N GLU A 36 37.65 -11.35 3.10
CA GLU A 36 38.17 -10.36 4.06
C GLU A 36 38.62 -9.06 3.39
N ALA A 37 39.25 -9.14 2.22
CA ALA A 37 39.57 -7.96 1.42
C ALA A 37 38.30 -7.21 0.99
N TYR A 38 37.26 -7.94 0.55
CA TYR A 38 35.96 -7.39 0.20
C TYR A 38 35.31 -6.67 1.38
N LYS A 39 35.26 -7.30 2.57
CA LYS A 39 34.74 -6.68 3.80
C LYS A 39 35.48 -5.38 4.13
N ARG A 40 36.81 -5.39 4.12
CA ARG A 40 37.61 -4.18 4.42
C ARG A 40 37.33 -3.04 3.45
N LYS A 41 37.03 -3.35 2.19
CA LYS A 41 36.70 -2.33 1.18
C LYS A 41 35.27 -1.82 1.31
N VAL A 42 34.30 -2.72 1.42
CA VAL A 42 32.88 -2.40 1.19
C VAL A 42 32.16 -1.97 2.47
N LEU A 43 32.55 -2.49 3.64
CA LEU A 43 31.89 -2.15 4.90
C LEU A 43 31.94 -0.65 5.22
N PRO A 44 33.09 0.06 5.13
CA PRO A 44 33.13 1.50 5.41
C PRO A 44 32.25 2.29 4.45
N ILE A 45 32.26 1.91 3.16
CA ILE A 45 31.45 2.56 2.12
C ILE A 45 29.96 2.41 2.43
N ARG A 46 29.51 1.21 2.82
CA ARG A 46 28.10 0.96 3.15
C ARG A 46 27.64 1.65 4.42
N LEU A 47 28.50 1.75 5.42
CA LEU A 47 28.16 2.45 6.67
C LEU A 47 28.00 3.96 6.42
N GLN A 48 28.86 4.55 5.59
CA GLN A 48 28.83 5.98 5.30
C GLN A 48 27.80 6.37 4.23
N ASN A 49 27.77 5.63 3.11
CA ASN A 49 27.04 6.01 1.90
C ASN A 49 25.80 5.15 1.64
N ARG A 50 25.19 4.60 2.70
CA ARG A 50 23.95 3.84 2.57
C ARG A 50 22.84 4.69 1.94
N LEU A 51 22.22 4.17 0.89
CA LEU A 51 21.03 4.75 0.28
C LEU A 51 19.77 4.21 0.94
N TYR A 52 18.87 5.12 1.32
CA TYR A 52 17.54 4.82 1.82
C TYR A 52 16.54 4.97 0.69
N VAL A 53 15.86 3.87 0.34
CA VAL A 53 14.93 3.83 -0.78
C VAL A 53 13.53 3.53 -0.28
N SER A 54 12.60 4.40 -0.64
CA SER A 54 11.21 4.32 -0.23
C SER A 54 10.27 4.63 -1.38
N TRP A 55 9.07 4.08 -1.34
CA TRP A 55 7.98 4.42 -2.23
C TRP A 55 6.99 5.29 -1.45
N ARG A 56 7.00 6.58 -1.78
CA ARG A 56 6.41 7.64 -0.95
C ARG A 56 5.12 8.13 -1.56
N SER A 57 4.09 8.28 -0.72
CA SER A 57 2.82 8.88 -1.09
C SER A 57 2.96 10.42 -1.17
N PRO A 58 2.04 11.10 -1.88
CA PRO A 58 2.01 12.58 -1.89
C PRO A 58 1.74 13.18 -0.49
N THR A 59 1.27 12.38 0.47
CA THR A 59 1.08 12.80 1.87
C THR A 59 2.37 12.72 2.69
N GLY A 60 3.49 12.28 2.10
CA GLY A 60 4.77 12.11 2.77
C GLY A 60 4.95 10.76 3.49
N MET A 61 3.98 9.84 3.42
CA MET A 61 4.11 8.51 4.01
C MET A 61 4.96 7.61 3.12
N ASP A 62 5.97 6.94 3.68
CA ASP A 62 6.71 5.88 2.97
C ASP A 62 5.84 4.61 2.97
N CYS A 63 4.99 4.49 1.95
CA CYS A 63 4.05 3.37 1.82
C CYS A 63 4.77 2.03 1.66
N LYS A 64 5.94 2.01 1.00
CA LYS A 64 6.83 0.84 0.97
C LYS A 64 8.26 1.23 1.26
N LEU A 65 8.92 0.49 2.15
CA LEU A 65 10.39 0.55 2.29
C LEU A 65 11.01 -0.55 1.42
N VAL A 66 11.95 -0.16 0.57
CA VAL A 66 12.60 -1.06 -0.39
C VAL A 66 13.73 -1.80 0.30
N GLY A 67 13.75 -3.12 0.14
CA GLY A 67 14.80 -4.00 0.63
C GLY A 67 15.51 -4.74 -0.49
N PRO A 68 16.49 -5.60 -0.16
CA PRO A 68 17.38 -6.24 -1.15
C PRO A 68 16.62 -7.14 -2.13
N GLU A 69 15.55 -7.80 -1.66
CA GLU A 69 14.76 -8.75 -2.44
C GLU A 69 13.58 -8.11 -3.17
N THR A 70 13.31 -6.81 -2.94
CA THR A 70 12.19 -6.09 -3.54
C THR A 70 12.43 -5.87 -5.05
N LEU A 71 11.40 -6.17 -5.85
CA LEU A 71 11.50 -6.08 -7.31
C LEU A 71 11.46 -4.63 -7.80
N CYS A 72 12.26 -4.37 -8.83
CA CYS A 72 12.21 -3.18 -9.66
C CYS A 72 11.21 -3.39 -10.81
N PHE A 73 10.83 -2.30 -11.47
CA PHE A 73 10.10 -2.29 -12.73
C PHE A 73 10.74 -3.20 -13.79
N CYS A 74 12.07 -3.26 -13.82
CA CYS A 74 12.82 -4.11 -14.73
C CYS A 74 12.82 -5.61 -14.35
N THR A 75 11.97 -6.01 -13.38
CA THR A 75 11.83 -7.35 -12.79
C THR A 75 13.04 -7.90 -12.05
N HIS A 76 14.14 -7.15 -11.98
CA HIS A 76 15.31 -7.48 -11.16
C HIS A 76 15.18 -6.95 -9.74
N ARG A 77 15.91 -7.56 -8.81
CA ARG A 77 15.87 -7.21 -7.38
C ARG A 77 16.71 -5.97 -7.10
N TYR A 78 16.38 -5.25 -6.03
CA TYR A 78 17.14 -4.06 -5.63
C TYR A 78 18.64 -4.35 -5.41
N LYS A 79 18.99 -5.52 -4.85
CA LYS A 79 20.39 -5.96 -4.71
C LYS A 79 21.16 -6.11 -6.03
N GLN A 80 20.46 -6.25 -7.14
CA GLN A 80 21.04 -6.36 -8.49
C GLN A 80 21.22 -4.99 -9.16
N HIS A 81 20.94 -3.90 -8.44
CA HIS A 81 21.19 -2.53 -8.89
C HIS A 81 22.45 -1.97 -8.22
N LYS A 82 23.00 -0.88 -8.76
CA LYS A 82 24.16 -0.18 -8.18
C LYS A 82 23.72 0.61 -6.95
N THR A 83 23.80 -0.04 -5.79
CA THR A 83 23.44 0.54 -4.49
C THR A 83 24.64 1.09 -3.73
N ASP A 84 25.82 0.50 -3.94
CA ASP A 84 27.08 0.92 -3.31
C ASP A 84 27.76 2.03 -4.15
N TYR A 85 27.92 3.20 -3.54
CA TYR A 85 28.60 4.37 -4.13
C TYR A 85 29.80 4.77 -3.27
N GLU A 86 30.98 4.89 -3.87
CA GLU A 86 32.17 5.44 -3.18
C GLU A 86 31.99 6.93 -2.85
N VAL A 87 31.39 7.67 -3.78
CA VAL A 87 30.98 9.06 -3.60
C VAL A 87 29.56 9.20 -4.12
N ILE A 88 28.66 9.71 -3.27
CA ILE A 88 27.26 9.89 -3.61
C ILE A 88 27.14 11.01 -4.67
N PRO A 89 26.42 10.78 -5.79
CA PRO A 89 26.15 11.82 -6.77
C PRO A 89 25.45 13.03 -6.15
N LYS A 90 25.88 14.24 -6.53
CA LYS A 90 25.24 15.49 -6.06
C LYS A 90 23.92 15.77 -6.80
N GLU A 91 23.78 15.26 -8.02
CA GLU A 91 22.59 15.43 -8.84
C GLU A 91 21.43 14.60 -8.28
N ARG A 92 20.24 15.20 -8.26
CA ARG A 92 19.00 14.58 -7.77
C ARG A 92 18.02 14.38 -8.93
N PRO A 93 17.29 13.25 -8.98
CA PRO A 93 17.34 12.10 -8.06
C PRO A 93 18.60 11.23 -8.22
N ILE A 94 19.01 10.52 -7.15
CA ILE A 94 20.14 9.58 -7.22
C ILE A 94 19.72 8.39 -8.07
N CYS A 95 20.34 8.23 -9.24
CA CYS A 95 20.10 7.08 -10.11
C CYS A 95 20.65 5.80 -9.49
N VAL A 96 19.90 4.70 -9.55
CA VAL A 96 20.35 3.38 -9.08
C VAL A 96 20.24 2.39 -10.25
N PRO A 97 21.18 2.39 -11.22
CA PRO A 97 21.07 1.60 -12.44
C PRO A 97 21.15 0.09 -12.18
N CYS A 98 20.51 -0.71 -13.03
CA CYS A 98 20.58 -2.17 -12.93
C CYS A 98 21.94 -2.69 -13.42
N ARG A 99 22.52 -3.68 -12.72
CA ARG A 99 23.81 -4.30 -13.06
C ARG A 99 23.67 -5.58 -13.87
N VAL A 100 22.45 -6.09 -14.04
CA VAL A 100 22.19 -7.29 -14.84
C VAL A 100 22.49 -6.99 -16.30
N SER A 101 23.20 -7.92 -16.95
CA SER A 101 23.65 -7.76 -18.34
C SER A 101 22.48 -7.44 -19.27
N HIS A 102 22.70 -6.45 -20.15
CA HIS A 102 21.73 -6.00 -21.16
C HIS A 102 20.40 -5.44 -20.63
N CYS A 103 20.30 -5.13 -19.34
CA CYS A 103 19.11 -4.48 -18.79
C CYS A 103 19.13 -2.96 -19.11
N PRO A 104 18.09 -2.39 -19.76
CA PRO A 104 18.05 -0.96 -20.11
C PRO A 104 17.64 -0.04 -18.94
N CYS A 105 17.54 -0.58 -17.73
CA CYS A 105 17.06 0.10 -16.53
C CYS A 105 18.11 1.09 -15.98
N GLN A 106 17.80 2.39 -16.05
CA GLN A 106 18.71 3.46 -15.63
C GLN A 106 18.63 3.81 -14.14
N SER A 107 17.48 3.56 -13.51
CA SER A 107 17.29 3.77 -12.09
C SER A 107 16.29 2.76 -11.52
N TYR A 108 16.37 2.51 -10.21
CA TYR A 108 15.43 1.64 -9.53
C TYR A 108 14.06 2.31 -9.42
N HIS A 109 13.02 1.59 -9.83
CA HIS A 109 11.63 2.03 -9.73
C HIS A 109 10.77 0.93 -9.14
N TYR A 110 10.09 1.21 -8.04
CA TYR A 110 9.22 0.24 -7.39
C TYR A 110 7.86 0.15 -8.11
N VAL A 111 7.37 -1.08 -8.29
CA VAL A 111 6.01 -1.34 -8.78
C VAL A 111 5.22 -2.06 -7.68
N PRO A 112 4.14 -1.47 -7.17
CA PRO A 112 3.33 -2.11 -6.14
C PRO A 112 2.60 -3.35 -6.66
N LEU A 113 2.37 -4.28 -5.75
CA LEU A 113 1.58 -5.49 -5.97
C LEU A 113 0.30 -5.41 -5.15
N ASN A 114 -0.76 -6.06 -5.64
CA ASN A 114 -1.97 -6.30 -4.85
C ASN A 114 -1.82 -7.65 -4.14
N GLY A 115 -1.17 -7.64 -2.97
CA GLY A 115 -0.72 -8.87 -2.32
C GLY A 115 0.34 -9.57 -3.19
N THR A 116 0.00 -10.73 -3.74
CA THR A 116 0.88 -11.46 -4.68
C THR A 116 0.58 -11.17 -6.15
N GLN A 117 -0.49 -10.43 -6.44
CA GLN A 117 -0.95 -10.21 -7.81
C GLN A 117 -0.32 -8.95 -8.42
N PRO A 118 0.21 -9.02 -9.65
CA PRO A 118 0.69 -7.85 -10.35
C PRO A 118 -0.47 -6.92 -10.71
N ILE A 119 -0.24 -5.61 -10.59
CA ILE A 119 -1.24 -4.60 -10.98
C ILE A 119 -1.11 -4.27 -12.47
N ARG A 120 -2.23 -3.82 -13.05
CA ARG A 120 -2.30 -3.44 -14.46
C ARG A 120 -2.12 -1.94 -14.65
N CYS A 121 -1.52 -1.58 -15.77
CA CYS A 121 -1.52 -0.22 -16.30
C CYS A 121 -2.94 0.16 -16.77
N ARG A 122 -3.19 1.45 -17.01
CA ARG A 122 -4.39 1.99 -17.68
C ARG A 122 -4.63 1.32 -19.05
N CYS A 123 -3.57 0.91 -19.75
CA CYS A 123 -3.67 0.15 -21.00
C CYS A 123 -4.00 -1.34 -20.82
N LYS A 124 -4.32 -1.79 -19.60
CA LYS A 124 -4.66 -3.17 -19.19
C LYS A 124 -3.51 -4.19 -19.23
N HIS A 125 -2.34 -3.80 -19.71
CA HIS A 125 -1.12 -4.59 -19.70
C HIS A 125 -0.40 -4.51 -18.35
N PHE A 126 0.38 -5.54 -18.04
CA PHE A 126 1.19 -5.62 -16.82
C PHE A 126 2.53 -4.87 -16.97
N ALA A 127 3.25 -4.66 -15.87
CA ALA A 127 4.51 -3.90 -15.88
C ALA A 127 5.62 -4.55 -16.74
N ASP A 128 5.68 -5.89 -16.77
CA ASP A 128 6.61 -6.67 -17.60
C ASP A 128 6.39 -6.49 -19.12
N GLN A 129 5.16 -6.13 -19.52
CA GLN A 129 4.80 -5.80 -20.90
C GLN A 129 5.17 -4.36 -21.30
N HIS A 130 5.83 -3.62 -20.41
CA HIS A 130 6.38 -2.29 -20.69
C HIS A 130 7.92 -2.36 -20.79
N SER A 131 8.52 -1.34 -21.38
CA SER A 131 9.97 -1.20 -21.44
C SER A 131 10.52 -0.79 -20.07
N ALA A 132 11.66 -1.37 -19.67
CA ALA A 132 12.39 -0.91 -18.49
C ALA A 132 13.26 0.34 -18.77
N ALA A 133 13.32 0.77 -20.03
CA ALA A 133 13.95 2.04 -20.39
C ALA A 133 13.14 3.22 -19.85
N PRO A 134 13.76 4.39 -19.66
CA PRO A 134 13.06 5.60 -19.22
C PRO A 134 11.82 5.87 -20.07
N GLY A 135 10.75 6.29 -19.40
CA GLY A 135 9.44 6.50 -20.01
C GLY A 135 8.49 5.31 -19.83
N PHE A 136 8.99 4.09 -19.63
CA PHE A 136 8.17 2.90 -19.36
C PHE A 136 7.08 2.64 -20.40
N SER A 137 7.38 2.84 -21.69
CA SER A 137 6.40 2.69 -22.77
C SER A 137 5.91 1.25 -22.91
N CYS A 138 4.64 1.08 -23.26
CA CYS A 138 4.08 -0.25 -23.46
C CYS A 138 4.59 -0.87 -24.75
N LYS A 139 4.99 -2.14 -24.72
CA LYS A 139 5.41 -2.89 -25.92
C LYS A 139 4.22 -3.50 -26.66
N SER A 140 3.09 -3.67 -25.97
CA SER A 140 1.89 -4.35 -26.49
C SER A 140 0.87 -3.40 -27.12
N CYS A 141 0.97 -2.09 -26.87
CA CYS A 141 0.08 -1.10 -27.49
C CYS A 141 0.82 0.20 -27.81
N SER A 142 0.39 0.89 -28.86
CA SER A 142 1.05 2.09 -29.41
C SER A 142 0.68 3.39 -28.69
N THR A 143 -0.43 3.41 -27.95
CA THR A 143 -0.98 4.62 -27.32
C THR A 143 -0.49 4.86 -25.90
N CYS A 144 0.13 3.85 -25.28
CA CYS A 144 0.58 3.93 -23.88
C CYS A 144 2.06 4.33 -23.80
N SER A 145 2.29 5.60 -23.50
CA SER A 145 3.63 6.18 -23.38
C SER A 145 4.35 5.81 -22.08
N GLY A 146 3.63 5.38 -21.03
CA GLY A 146 4.22 5.03 -19.74
C GLY A 146 3.33 4.17 -18.86
N PHE A 147 3.95 3.40 -17.97
CA PHE A 147 3.22 2.59 -17.01
C PHE A 147 2.53 3.47 -15.97
N HIS A 148 1.21 3.37 -15.92
CA HIS A 148 0.39 4.17 -15.04
C HIS A 148 -0.78 3.33 -14.54
N SER A 149 -0.73 2.86 -13.30
CA SER A 149 -1.82 2.09 -12.71
C SER A 149 -2.80 2.99 -11.95
N CYS A 150 -4.10 2.71 -12.05
CA CYS A 150 -5.13 3.34 -11.21
C CYS A 150 -5.40 2.56 -9.91
N PHE A 151 -4.57 1.56 -9.59
CA PHE A 151 -4.68 0.83 -8.33
C PHE A 151 -4.51 1.81 -7.15
N THR A 152 -5.32 1.63 -6.11
CA THR A 152 -5.28 2.44 -4.89
C THR A 152 -4.38 1.77 -3.86
N CYS A 153 -3.39 2.50 -3.36
CA CYS A 153 -2.53 2.04 -2.27
C CYS A 153 -3.33 1.94 -0.96
N GLY A 154 -2.87 1.15 0.00
CA GLY A 154 -3.46 1.08 1.35
C GLY A 154 -3.50 2.43 2.09
N CYS A 155 -2.68 3.41 1.69
CA CYS A 155 -2.75 4.79 2.19
C CYS A 155 -3.91 5.62 1.61
N GLY A 156 -4.73 5.05 0.70
CA GLY A 156 -5.85 5.72 0.05
C GLY A 156 -5.48 6.53 -1.20
N GLN A 157 -4.19 6.74 -1.48
CA GLN A 157 -3.73 7.45 -2.66
C GLN A 157 -3.49 6.51 -3.84
N PRO A 158 -3.69 6.95 -5.09
CA PRO A 158 -3.44 6.10 -6.24
C PRO A 158 -1.94 5.87 -6.45
N THR A 159 -1.59 4.69 -6.97
CA THR A 159 -0.18 4.26 -7.14
C THR A 159 0.67 5.20 -7.99
N TYR A 160 0.10 5.80 -9.03
CA TYR A 160 0.83 6.73 -9.89
C TYR A 160 1.21 8.05 -9.22
N ALA A 161 0.55 8.42 -8.13
CA ALA A 161 0.88 9.63 -7.36
C ALA A 161 2.07 9.42 -6.42
N HIS A 162 2.51 8.17 -6.27
CA HIS A 162 3.66 7.85 -5.46
C HIS A 162 4.94 7.91 -6.28
N GLU A 163 6.03 8.25 -5.62
CA GLU A 163 7.36 8.31 -6.21
C GLU A 163 8.33 7.36 -5.48
N THR A 164 9.27 6.79 -6.23
CA THR A 164 10.41 6.08 -5.63
C THR A 164 11.46 7.12 -5.28
N VAL A 165 11.66 7.35 -3.98
CA VAL A 165 12.62 8.32 -3.44
C VAL A 165 13.88 7.59 -3.00
N VAL A 166 15.04 8.11 -3.41
CA VAL A 166 16.37 7.63 -3.02
C VAL A 166 17.07 8.76 -2.27
N GLU A 167 17.36 8.53 -0.99
CA GLU A 167 17.86 9.54 -0.05
C GLU A 167 19.15 9.06 0.64
N THR A 168 19.99 9.99 1.06
CA THR A 168 21.13 9.70 1.95
C THR A 168 20.68 9.65 3.41
N LYS A 169 21.56 9.18 4.29
CA LYS A 169 21.31 9.15 5.73
C LYS A 169 21.02 10.54 6.28
N GLU A 170 21.79 11.54 5.86
CA GLU A 170 21.66 12.93 6.31
C GLU A 170 20.32 13.54 5.90
N GLU A 171 19.89 13.31 4.66
CA GLU A 171 18.60 13.80 4.17
C GLU A 171 17.43 13.16 4.89
N ARG A 172 17.53 11.87 5.16
CA ARG A 172 16.48 11.13 5.87
C ARG A 172 16.35 11.59 7.31
N LEU A 173 17.48 11.85 7.99
CA LEU A 173 17.50 12.47 9.32
C LEU A 173 16.94 13.89 9.32
N ALA A 174 17.27 14.69 8.30
CA ALA A 174 16.74 16.05 8.16
C ALA A 174 15.21 16.08 8.00
N GLN A 175 14.62 15.02 7.44
CA GLN A 175 13.17 14.82 7.37
C GLN A 175 12.56 14.20 8.65
N GLY A 176 13.36 13.94 9.69
CA GLY A 176 12.90 13.30 10.92
C GLY A 176 12.53 11.83 10.76
N ARG A 177 13.00 11.16 9.70
CA ARG A 177 12.64 9.76 9.42
C ARG A 177 13.62 8.78 10.08
N PRO A 178 13.15 7.58 10.49
CA PRO A 178 14.02 6.52 10.99
C PRO A 178 15.09 6.12 9.98
N VAL A 179 16.31 5.96 10.50
CA VAL A 179 17.50 5.45 9.79
C VAL A 179 17.97 4.08 10.28
N GLY A 180 17.49 3.64 11.46
CA GLY A 180 17.81 2.35 12.05
C GLY A 180 19.28 2.22 12.48
N GLN A 181 19.67 1.00 12.84
CA GLN A 181 21.08 0.67 13.10
C GLN A 181 21.84 0.49 11.79
N ASP A 182 23.10 0.93 11.79
CA ASP A 182 23.99 0.70 10.65
C ASP A 182 24.34 -0.79 10.55
N VAL A 183 24.18 -1.33 9.34
CA VAL A 183 24.35 -2.76 9.07
C VAL A 183 25.26 -2.98 7.86
N PRO A 184 26.07 -4.06 7.86
CA PRO A 184 27.05 -4.34 6.81
C PRO A 184 26.47 -4.92 5.50
N TYR A 185 25.16 -5.19 5.47
CA TYR A 185 24.52 -5.99 4.43
C TYR A 185 24.31 -5.21 3.12
N ALA A 186 24.39 -5.93 2.01
CA ALA A 186 24.22 -5.37 0.69
C ALA A 186 22.77 -4.90 0.46
N ALA A 187 22.61 -3.73 -0.16
CA ALA A 187 21.34 -3.23 -0.66
C ALA A 187 20.19 -3.24 0.36
N MET A 188 20.46 -2.86 1.61
CA MET A 188 19.42 -2.76 2.66
C MET A 188 18.31 -1.76 2.34
N GLY A 189 18.61 -0.75 1.50
CA GLY A 189 17.64 0.25 1.08
C GLY A 189 17.02 0.95 2.28
N GLY A 190 15.69 1.09 2.26
CA GLY A 190 14.90 1.73 3.31
C GLY A 190 14.66 0.90 4.58
N LEU A 191 15.15 -0.35 4.67
CA LEU A 191 14.84 -1.22 5.83
C LEU A 191 15.63 -0.82 7.08
N THR A 192 14.94 -0.34 8.11
CA THR A 192 15.56 0.14 9.36
C THR A 192 15.32 -0.77 10.57
N GLY A 193 14.39 -1.71 10.46
CA GLY A 193 14.08 -2.70 11.49
C GLY A 193 12.95 -3.63 11.06
N PHE A 194 12.40 -4.39 12.02
CA PHE A 194 11.29 -5.33 11.73
C PHE A 194 10.01 -4.59 11.29
N SER A 195 9.70 -3.45 11.91
CA SER A 195 8.54 -2.62 11.54
C SER A 195 8.59 -2.18 10.08
N SER A 196 9.77 -1.98 9.50
CA SER A 196 9.96 -1.57 8.11
C SER A 196 9.44 -2.58 7.07
N LEU A 197 9.21 -3.83 7.48
CA LEU A 197 8.65 -4.86 6.60
C LEU A 197 7.14 -4.67 6.37
N ALA A 198 6.46 -4.00 7.30
CA ALA A 198 5.05 -3.67 7.16
C ALA A 198 4.83 -2.53 6.14
N GLU A 199 3.64 -2.49 5.55
CA GLU A 199 3.24 -1.38 4.67
C GLU A 199 3.07 -0.08 5.48
N GLY A 200 3.35 1.06 4.86
CA GLY A 200 3.42 2.36 5.54
C GLY A 200 2.17 2.73 6.35
N TYR A 201 0.99 2.37 5.85
CA TYR A 201 -0.28 2.65 6.55
C TYR A 201 -0.46 1.85 7.85
N MET A 202 0.35 0.81 8.06
CA MET A 202 0.36 -0.01 9.29
C MET A 202 1.49 0.38 10.25
N ARG A 203 2.44 1.22 9.81
CA ARG A 203 3.63 1.57 10.58
C ARG A 203 3.39 2.83 11.40
N LEU A 204 3.60 2.77 12.71
CA LEU A 204 3.40 3.90 13.63
C LEU A 204 4.61 4.83 13.74
N ASP A 205 5.70 4.55 13.02
CA ASP A 205 6.87 5.43 12.95
C ASP A 205 6.64 6.62 12.01
N ASP A 206 7.50 7.64 12.09
CA ASP A 206 7.39 8.88 11.31
C ASP A 206 7.54 8.70 9.79
N SER A 207 8.03 7.53 9.32
CA SER A 207 7.97 7.19 7.90
C SER A 207 6.65 6.52 7.49
N GLY A 208 5.78 6.15 8.42
CA GLY A 208 4.51 5.47 8.19
C GLY A 208 3.30 6.37 8.38
N ILE A 209 2.26 5.85 9.03
CA ILE A 209 1.06 6.59 9.43
C ILE A 209 1.35 7.60 10.55
N GLY A 210 2.48 7.45 11.24
CA GLY A 210 2.81 8.22 12.43
C GLY A 210 2.08 7.70 13.67
N THR A 211 2.62 8.01 14.84
CA THR A 211 1.98 7.64 16.10
C THR A 211 0.75 8.54 16.32
N PRO A 212 -0.42 7.99 16.66
CA PRO A 212 -1.59 8.80 17.01
C PRO A 212 -1.25 9.78 18.14
N SER A 213 -1.92 10.94 18.17
CA SER A 213 -1.68 11.92 19.23
C SER A 213 -1.96 11.33 20.62
N ALA A 214 -1.21 11.76 21.63
CA ALA A 214 -1.42 11.34 23.02
C ALA A 214 -2.87 11.63 23.47
N GLU A 215 -3.42 12.77 23.05
CA GLU A 215 -4.83 13.15 23.29
C GLU A 215 -5.82 12.11 22.75
N LEU A 216 -5.55 11.53 21.57
CA LEU A 216 -6.41 10.49 20.99
C LEU A 216 -6.29 9.18 21.76
N LEU A 217 -5.08 8.81 22.18
CA LEU A 217 -4.83 7.59 22.97
C LEU A 217 -5.40 7.67 24.39
N GLU A 218 -5.35 8.85 25.00
CA GLU A 218 -5.84 9.11 26.36
C GLU A 218 -7.34 9.44 26.40
N SER A 219 -7.98 9.64 25.23
CA SER A 219 -9.41 9.94 25.16
C SER A 219 -10.27 8.80 25.72
N PRO A 220 -11.21 9.08 26.64
CA PRO A 220 -12.09 8.06 27.21
C PRO A 220 -12.81 7.28 26.10
N VAL A 221 -12.81 5.95 26.19
CA VAL A 221 -13.59 5.10 25.29
C VAL A 221 -15.04 5.22 25.71
N THR A 222 -15.85 5.94 24.92
CA THR A 222 -17.28 6.06 25.16
C THR A 222 -18.02 4.86 24.57
N SER A 223 -19.24 4.58 25.03
CA SER A 223 -20.06 3.48 24.50
C SER A 223 -20.45 3.64 23.02
N MET A 224 -20.20 4.82 22.43
CA MET A 224 -20.38 5.12 21.00
C MET A 224 -19.09 4.93 20.19
N ASP A 225 -17.95 4.74 20.85
CA ASP A 225 -16.67 4.52 20.17
C ASP A 225 -16.55 3.06 19.76
N HIS A 226 -16.64 2.79 18.45
CA HIS A 226 -16.25 1.47 17.95
C HIS A 226 -14.71 1.38 18.02
N PRO A 227 -14.13 0.49 18.85
CA PRO A 227 -12.69 0.48 19.12
C PRO A 227 -11.83 0.37 17.85
N PHE A 228 -12.33 -0.32 16.83
CA PHE A 228 -11.67 -0.47 15.53
C PHE A 228 -11.69 0.80 14.66
N LEU A 229 -12.73 1.64 14.75
CA LEU A 229 -12.86 2.84 13.91
C LEU A 229 -12.09 4.04 14.47
N LYS A 230 -11.90 4.10 15.79
CA LYS A 230 -11.20 5.18 16.47
C LYS A 230 -9.73 5.30 16.02
N ALA A 231 -9.08 4.17 15.69
CA ALA A 231 -7.70 4.14 15.21
C ALA A 231 -7.50 4.67 13.77
N PHE A 232 -8.56 4.75 12.96
CA PHE A 232 -8.50 5.27 11.59
C PHE A 232 -8.98 6.72 11.46
N GLN A 233 -9.44 7.34 12.56
CA GLN A 233 -9.73 8.76 12.62
C GLN A 233 -8.42 9.55 12.83
N GLY A 234 -7.59 9.59 11.80
CA GLY A 234 -6.48 10.55 11.73
C GLY A 234 -7.00 11.99 11.70
N PRO A 235 -6.14 13.00 11.93
CA PRO A 235 -6.54 14.39 12.03
C PRO A 235 -7.17 14.85 10.71
N SER A 236 -8.49 14.92 10.68
CA SER A 236 -9.22 15.55 9.58
C SER A 236 -8.93 17.04 9.63
N SER A 237 -8.00 17.50 8.79
CA SER A 237 -7.89 18.91 8.43
C SER A 237 -9.11 19.29 7.60
N SER A 238 -10.25 19.50 8.25
CA SER A 238 -11.39 20.23 7.70
C SER A 238 -12.15 20.87 8.85
N ALA A 239 -11.58 21.97 9.34
CA ALA A 239 -12.32 22.95 10.10
C ALA A 239 -13.57 23.37 9.29
N HIS A 240 -14.73 23.05 9.86
CA HIS A 240 -16.04 23.67 9.69
C HIS A 240 -16.26 24.65 8.52
N THR A 241 -17.15 24.26 7.60
CA THR A 241 -18.11 25.20 7.02
C THR A 241 -19.51 24.59 7.15
N THR A 242 -20.07 24.66 8.35
CA THR A 242 -21.52 24.58 8.54
C THR A 242 -22.08 25.97 8.30
N SER A 243 -22.37 26.28 7.04
CA SER A 243 -23.20 27.44 6.71
C SER A 243 -24.60 27.22 7.24
N GLN A 244 -25.02 28.12 8.13
CA GLN A 244 -26.37 28.24 8.62
C GLN A 244 -27.32 28.49 7.44
N ILE A 245 -28.29 27.60 7.23
CA ILE A 245 -29.58 27.98 6.65
C ILE A 245 -30.64 27.39 7.58
N ALA A 246 -31.42 28.30 8.14
CA ALA A 246 -32.53 28.02 9.03
C ALA A 246 -33.75 27.49 8.27
N GLY A 247 -34.51 26.59 8.92
CA GLY A 247 -35.93 26.39 8.67
C GLY A 247 -36.35 24.93 8.43
N GLY A 248 -37.00 24.31 9.42
CA GLY A 248 -37.75 23.07 9.24
C GLY A 248 -37.86 22.20 10.49
N SER A 249 -38.82 22.50 11.36
CA SER A 249 -39.12 21.74 12.58
C SER A 249 -39.55 20.29 12.31
N GLY A 250 -38.96 19.33 13.02
CA GLY A 250 -39.42 17.95 13.09
C GLY A 250 -38.84 17.25 14.32
N ALA A 251 -39.70 16.96 15.29
CA ALA A 251 -39.35 16.44 16.61
C ALA A 251 -38.60 15.10 16.54
N THR A 252 -37.43 15.02 17.18
CA THR A 252 -36.81 13.75 17.57
C THR A 252 -36.59 13.76 19.08
N ALA A 253 -37.39 12.95 19.78
CA ALA A 253 -37.21 12.68 21.19
C ALA A 253 -35.93 11.84 21.42
N PRO A 254 -35.19 12.06 22.51
CA PRO A 254 -34.00 11.26 22.82
C PRO A 254 -34.42 9.87 23.33
N VAL A 255 -33.87 8.81 22.72
CA VAL A 255 -34.07 7.42 23.18
C VAL A 255 -32.96 7.07 24.19
N PRO A 256 -33.28 6.60 25.41
CA PRO A 256 -32.28 6.15 26.35
C PRO A 256 -31.81 4.73 26.01
N HIS A 257 -30.50 4.51 25.92
CA HIS A 257 -29.90 3.18 25.76
C HIS A 257 -29.58 2.56 27.12
N GLY A 258 -30.57 1.87 27.70
CA GLY A 258 -30.34 0.74 28.60
C GLY A 258 -30.21 -0.54 27.77
N ARG A 259 -29.37 -1.49 28.21
CA ARG A 259 -29.22 -2.81 27.55
C ARG A 259 -30.59 -3.47 27.45
N ARG A 260 -31.10 -3.59 26.22
CA ARG A 260 -32.31 -4.35 25.92
C ARG A 260 -31.98 -5.84 25.89
N SER A 261 -32.93 -6.68 26.31
CA SER A 261 -32.75 -8.13 26.28
C SER A 261 -32.71 -8.60 24.82
N GLU A 262 -32.10 -9.76 24.57
CA GLU A 262 -32.01 -10.34 23.20
C GLU A 262 -33.40 -10.54 22.56
N GLU A 263 -34.43 -10.75 23.38
CA GLU A 263 -35.84 -10.81 22.96
C GLU A 263 -36.37 -9.47 22.42
N ASP A 264 -36.02 -8.36 23.06
CA ASP A 264 -36.42 -7.01 22.61
C ASP A 264 -35.76 -6.63 21.29
N ASP A 265 -34.52 -7.08 21.07
CA ASP A 265 -33.79 -6.84 19.83
C ASP A 265 -34.37 -7.70 18.69
N MET A 266 -34.68 -8.97 18.94
CA MET A 266 -35.39 -9.83 17.96
C MET A 266 -36.73 -9.21 17.57
N ALA A 267 -37.53 -8.75 18.53
CA ALA A 267 -38.82 -8.11 18.27
C ALA A 267 -38.68 -6.82 17.45
N TYR A 268 -37.60 -6.05 17.68
CA TYR A 268 -37.31 -4.84 16.90
C TYR A 268 -37.00 -5.17 15.43
N PHE A 269 -36.16 -6.18 15.18
CA PHE A 269 -35.82 -6.57 13.81
C PHE A 269 -37.00 -7.21 13.07
N GLU A 270 -37.80 -8.03 13.76
CA GLU A 270 -38.99 -8.67 13.20
C GLU A 270 -40.06 -7.63 12.82
N LYS A 271 -40.28 -6.62 13.67
CA LYS A 271 -41.19 -5.51 13.37
C LYS A 271 -40.74 -4.71 12.14
N ARG A 272 -39.44 -4.40 12.03
CA ARG A 272 -38.86 -3.72 10.85
C ARG A 272 -38.88 -4.57 9.58
N TYR A 273 -38.89 -5.89 9.72
CA TYR A 273 -39.04 -6.82 8.59
C TYR A 273 -40.49 -6.86 8.13
N GLN A 274 -41.44 -6.97 9.06
CA GLN A 274 -42.88 -6.91 8.77
C GLN A 274 -43.27 -5.56 8.13
N GLU A 275 -42.77 -4.43 8.63
CA GLU A 275 -42.97 -3.10 8.03
C GLU A 275 -42.45 -2.98 6.59
N ARG A 276 -41.44 -3.78 6.21
CA ARG A 276 -40.93 -3.85 4.83
C ARG A 276 -41.70 -4.81 3.94
N ILE A 277 -42.49 -5.73 4.52
CA ILE A 277 -43.23 -6.77 3.79
C ILE A 277 -44.71 -6.44 3.65
N ILE A 278 -45.25 -5.44 4.37
CA ILE A 278 -46.62 -4.95 4.11
C ILE A 278 -46.70 -4.46 2.66
N PRO A 279 -47.42 -5.18 1.76
CA PRO A 279 -47.59 -4.74 0.39
C PRO A 279 -48.47 -3.50 0.41
N CYS A 280 -48.21 -2.57 -0.50
CA CYS A 280 -49.06 -1.42 -0.80
C CYS A 280 -50.50 -1.88 -1.11
N SER A 281 -51.36 -2.03 -0.10
CA SER A 281 -52.77 -2.39 -0.26
C SER A 281 -53.71 -1.65 0.68
N LYS A 282 -53.24 -0.57 1.33
CA LYS A 282 -54.10 0.35 2.07
C LYS A 282 -53.75 1.81 1.76
N SER A 283 -54.05 2.23 0.55
CA SER A 283 -54.36 3.63 0.24
C SER A 283 -55.83 3.73 -0.18
N LEU A 284 -56.75 3.54 0.78
CA LEU A 284 -58.04 4.19 0.65
C LEU A 284 -57.84 5.65 1.04
N LEU A 285 -58.24 6.54 0.12
CA LEU A 285 -58.34 8.01 0.23
C LEU A 285 -57.13 8.82 -0.25
N CYS A 286 -56.98 8.94 -1.57
CA CYS A 286 -56.69 10.23 -2.19
C CYS A 286 -57.35 10.25 -3.58
N GLU A 287 -58.59 10.70 -3.62
CA GLU A 287 -59.27 11.04 -4.87
C GLU A 287 -58.66 12.34 -5.45
N LYS A 288 -58.46 12.30 -6.77
CA LYS A 288 -58.58 13.39 -7.75
C LYS A 288 -57.31 14.18 -8.14
N THR A 289 -57.03 14.01 -9.44
CA THR A 289 -56.51 14.95 -10.45
C THR A 289 -55.03 15.32 -10.47
N CYS A 290 -54.34 14.84 -11.52
CA CYS A 290 -53.52 15.58 -12.50
C CYS A 290 -52.71 14.51 -13.27
N GLY A 291 -52.86 14.34 -14.58
CA GLY A 291 -52.49 15.32 -15.61
C GLY A 291 -51.23 14.77 -16.28
N GLU A 292 -51.38 14.28 -17.50
CA GLU A 292 -50.36 13.65 -18.35
C GLU A 292 -49.18 14.62 -18.59
N GLU A 293 -47.94 14.14 -18.49
CA GLU A 293 -46.84 14.44 -19.43
C GLU A 293 -45.53 13.73 -19.02
N GLU A 294 -44.71 13.48 -20.05
CA GLU A 294 -43.55 12.58 -20.16
C GLU A 294 -42.51 12.56 -19.02
N MET A 295 -41.96 11.37 -18.72
CA MET A 295 -40.50 11.19 -18.69
C MET A 295 -40.08 9.70 -18.66
N THR A 296 -39.65 9.21 -19.81
CA THR A 296 -38.32 8.64 -20.06
C THR A 296 -37.63 7.83 -18.94
N LEU A 297 -37.48 6.53 -19.21
CA LEU A 297 -36.34 5.66 -18.85
C LEU A 297 -35.88 5.61 -17.37
N CYS A 298 -36.21 4.52 -16.69
CA CYS A 298 -35.20 3.81 -15.90
C CYS A 298 -35.47 2.30 -15.81
N SER A 299 -34.78 1.59 -16.71
CA SER A 299 -34.05 0.36 -16.44
C SER A 299 -34.73 -0.75 -15.63
N ALA A 300 -35.25 -1.72 -16.38
CA ALA A 300 -35.38 -3.11 -15.98
C ALA A 300 -34.09 -3.62 -15.30
N ARG A 301 -34.23 -4.22 -14.10
CA ARG A 301 -33.41 -5.34 -13.66
C ARG A 301 -34.19 -6.26 -12.72
N ARG A 302 -34.31 -7.50 -13.21
CA ARG A 302 -34.41 -8.78 -12.49
C ARG A 302 -35.71 -9.05 -11.73
N CYS A 303 -36.56 -9.85 -12.37
CA CYS A 303 -36.97 -11.12 -11.79
C CYS A 303 -36.78 -12.17 -12.88
N GLY A 304 -35.86 -13.11 -12.64
CA GLY A 304 -35.87 -14.37 -13.36
C GLY A 304 -36.78 -15.30 -12.58
N ASP A 305 -37.70 -15.96 -13.26
CA ASP A 305 -38.32 -17.20 -12.81
C ASP A 305 -38.86 -17.97 -14.01
N ALA A 306 -38.84 -19.28 -13.82
CA ALA A 306 -38.99 -20.36 -14.78
C ALA A 306 -40.41 -20.54 -15.34
N ALA A 307 -40.50 -21.07 -16.56
CA ALA A 307 -41.48 -22.07 -17.05
C ALA A 307 -41.34 -22.17 -18.59
N GLU A 308 -40.83 -23.27 -19.15
CA GLU A 308 -41.56 -24.49 -19.55
C GLU A 308 -42.18 -24.40 -20.98
N LYS A 309 -41.88 -25.45 -21.77
CA LYS A 309 -42.60 -26.01 -22.94
C LYS A 309 -42.42 -25.36 -24.33
N GLY A 310 -42.19 -26.24 -25.31
CA GLY A 310 -42.78 -26.10 -26.64
C GLY A 310 -41.85 -26.42 -27.82
N GLU A 311 -42.05 -27.57 -28.43
CA GLU A 311 -41.44 -28.06 -29.68
C GLU A 311 -41.75 -27.21 -30.91
N GLY A 312 -40.90 -27.35 -31.95
CA GLY A 312 -41.35 -27.48 -33.35
C GLY A 312 -41.42 -26.21 -34.19
N CYS A 313 -40.39 -25.94 -34.99
CA CYS A 313 -40.28 -26.34 -36.40
C CYS A 313 -38.95 -25.84 -37.00
#